data_AF-K5WM80-F1
#
_entry.id   AF-K5WM80-F1
#
_cell.length_a   1.000
_cell.length_b   1.000
_cell.length_c   1.000
_cell.angle_alpha   90.00
_cell.angle_beta   90.00
_cell.angle_gamma   90.00
#
_symmetry.space_group_name_H-M   'P 1'
#
loop_
_entity.id
_entity.type
_entity.pdbx_description
1 polymer ?
#
loop_
_entity_poly.entity_id
_entity_poly.type
_entity_poly.pdbx_seq_one_letter_code
_entity_poly.pdbx_strand_id
1 'polypeptide(L)'
;MLSYVLLRLNIKPEVQKEHMDWTVKNIKKNLSRYPKETLGQFLDIQDGPMHPVLAALDDEAMPDLCSHRYAEDSVPMLQMPTHLLLECQRANWKAHKEQCTDIANSRARVEKLKQEGSPAAQKEADWVEWRNLSHYANTYGLQHALGVHRDPLRGHNHIVVRQVKYTPEESDLRYRFMITHAGVFKLDDCWDAVDEVMSGRAGEGKEMVRDILNDIDSTSGSSERDIVPLLDLTFGDVAITFDSLRHHPYDPDWRKSINKKGVPPPDAILKFKNAVDVEHKFD
;
A
#
# COMPACT_ATOMS: atom_id res chain seq x y z
N MET A 1 8.33 20.81 6.15
CA MET A 1 9.34 20.73 5.07
C MET A 1 9.86 22.10 4.64
N LEU A 2 9.05 23.01 4.06
CA LEU A 2 9.54 24.31 3.58
C LEU A 2 10.14 25.21 4.69
N SER A 3 9.53 25.27 5.88
CA SER A 3 10.03 26.07 7.01
C SER A 3 11.42 25.64 7.51
N TYR A 4 11.75 24.35 7.43
CA TYR A 4 13.07 23.82 7.81
C TYR A 4 14.12 24.10 6.73
N VAL A 5 13.73 24.00 5.46
CA VAL A 5 14.58 24.40 4.33
C VAL A 5 14.92 25.89 4.42
N LEU A 6 13.93 26.74 4.69
CA LEU A 6 14.15 28.18 4.88
C LEU A 6 15.06 28.49 6.07
N LEU A 7 14.94 27.74 7.18
CA LEU A 7 15.84 27.85 8.33
C LEU A 7 17.29 27.54 7.93
N ARG A 8 17.51 26.41 7.24
CA ARG A 8 18.84 25.96 6.83
C ARG A 8 19.49 26.89 5.82
N LEU A 9 18.70 27.51 4.96
CA LEU A 9 19.18 28.46 3.95
C LEU A 9 19.38 29.88 4.50
N ASN A 10 18.92 30.16 5.73
CA ASN A 10 18.98 31.48 6.36
C ASN A 10 18.35 32.60 5.48
N ILE A 11 17.27 32.28 4.77
CA ILE A 11 16.62 33.21 3.83
C ILE A 11 15.44 33.88 4.53
N LYS A 12 15.48 35.23 4.61
CA LYS A 12 14.39 36.14 5.03
C LYS A 12 13.63 35.63 6.26
N PRO A 13 14.15 35.89 7.48
CA PRO A 13 13.56 35.44 8.75
C PRO A 13 12.06 35.72 8.90
N GLU A 14 11.60 36.84 8.34
CA GLU A 14 10.19 37.24 8.39
C GLU A 14 9.27 36.28 7.62
N VAL A 15 9.68 35.83 6.44
CA VAL A 15 8.90 34.90 5.60
C VAL A 15 8.88 33.51 6.22
N GLN A 16 10.01 33.12 6.83
CA GLN A 16 10.13 31.87 7.55
C GLN A 16 9.17 31.84 8.75
N LYS A 17 9.13 32.94 9.53
CA LYS A 17 8.23 33.08 10.67
C LYS A 17 6.77 33.01 10.25
N GLU A 18 6.39 33.75 9.19
CA GLU A 18 5.02 33.73 8.66
C GLU A 18 4.58 32.30 8.25
N HIS A 19 5.44 31.58 7.54
CA HIS A 19 5.14 30.21 7.14
C HIS A 19 5.06 29.26 8.34
N MET A 20 5.95 29.40 9.32
CA MET A 20 5.93 28.62 10.56
C MET A 20 4.62 28.85 11.32
N ASP A 21 4.24 30.11 11.55
CA ASP A 21 3.02 30.49 12.28
C ASP A 21 1.77 29.98 11.56
N TRP A 22 1.73 30.10 10.23
CA TRP A 22 0.65 29.54 9.41
C TRP A 22 0.57 28.02 9.55
N THR A 23 1.71 27.33 9.50
CA THR A 23 1.76 25.85 9.59
C THR A 23 1.29 25.38 10.97
N VAL A 24 1.77 25.99 12.05
CA VAL A 24 1.37 25.68 13.43
C VAL A 24 -0.13 25.92 13.60
N LYS A 25 -0.64 27.06 13.16
CA LYS A 25 -2.07 27.39 13.21
C LYS A 25 -2.92 26.37 12.43
N ASN A 26 -2.45 25.95 11.26
CA ASN A 26 -3.15 24.98 10.43
C ASN A 26 -3.18 23.59 11.08
N ILE A 27 -2.06 23.14 11.67
CA ILE A 27 -1.99 21.86 12.39
C ILE A 27 -2.91 21.90 13.61
N LYS A 28 -2.82 22.93 14.46
CA LYS A 28 -3.69 23.10 15.65
C LYS A 28 -5.18 23.10 15.28
N LYS A 29 -5.57 23.73 14.17
CA LYS A 29 -6.96 23.74 13.68
C LYS A 29 -7.46 22.37 13.19
N ASN A 30 -6.56 21.47 12.82
CA ASN A 30 -6.88 20.21 12.17
C ASN A 30 -6.22 19.01 12.86
N LEU A 31 -6.05 19.04 14.19
CA LEU A 31 -5.34 17.99 14.96
C LEU A 31 -5.90 16.59 14.71
N SER A 32 -7.22 16.44 14.51
CA SER A 32 -7.83 15.15 14.20
C SER A 32 -7.34 14.53 12.88
N ARG A 33 -6.83 15.34 11.95
CA ARG A 33 -6.31 14.89 10.65
C ARG A 33 -4.81 14.62 10.65
N TYR A 34 -4.11 15.01 11.71
CA TYR A 34 -2.65 14.91 11.80
C TYR A 34 -2.26 14.21 13.10
N PRO A 35 -2.40 12.86 13.18
CA PRO A 35 -1.97 12.10 14.36
C PRO A 35 -0.51 12.37 14.69
N LYS A 36 -0.18 12.30 15.99
CA LYS A 36 1.17 12.60 16.51
C LYS A 36 2.24 11.76 15.83
N GLU A 37 1.96 10.50 15.55
CA GLU A 37 2.87 9.57 14.88
C GLU A 37 3.16 10.00 13.44
N THR A 38 2.13 10.48 12.74
CA THR A 38 2.27 10.97 11.36
C THR A 38 3.06 12.27 11.33
N LEU A 39 2.76 13.21 12.23
CA LEU A 39 3.55 14.46 12.33
C LEU A 39 4.99 14.19 12.74
N GLY A 40 5.23 13.20 13.61
CA GLY A 40 6.55 12.74 14.00
C GLY A 40 7.39 12.33 12.79
N GLN A 41 6.84 11.55 11.86
CA GLN A 41 7.58 11.11 10.67
C GLN A 41 8.07 12.26 9.78
N PHE A 42 7.39 13.42 9.78
CA PHE A 42 7.76 14.56 8.93
C PHE A 42 8.50 15.68 9.65
N LEU A 43 8.33 15.78 10.96
CA LEU A 43 8.86 16.86 11.78
C LEU A 43 9.96 16.41 12.75
N ASP A 44 10.02 15.12 13.08
CA ASP A 44 11.11 14.54 13.86
C ASP A 44 12.20 14.07 12.90
N ILE A 45 13.31 14.80 12.87
CA ILE A 45 14.46 14.45 12.06
C ILE A 45 15.40 13.68 12.97
N GLN A 46 15.51 12.37 12.74
CA GLN A 46 16.41 11.51 13.49
C GLN A 46 17.83 12.10 13.47
N ASP A 47 18.40 12.32 14.66
CA ASP A 47 19.72 12.92 14.89
C ASP A 47 19.89 14.40 14.47
N GLY A 48 18.77 15.10 14.20
CA GLY A 48 18.74 16.52 13.83
C GLY A 48 18.26 17.45 14.95
N PRO A 49 18.43 18.78 14.80
CA PRO A 49 17.78 19.74 15.67
C PRO A 49 16.25 19.66 15.49
N MET A 50 15.52 19.76 16.60
CA MET A 50 14.06 19.75 16.62
C MET A 50 13.47 20.73 15.58
N HIS A 51 12.53 20.24 14.75
CA HIS A 51 11.96 21.06 13.70
C HIS A 51 11.19 22.26 14.30
N PRO A 52 11.33 23.49 13.78
CA PRO A 52 10.72 24.69 14.38
C PRO A 52 9.19 24.62 14.54
N VAL A 53 8.50 23.98 13.61
CA VAL A 53 7.04 23.74 13.71
C VAL A 53 6.72 22.78 14.87
N LEU A 54 7.56 21.76 15.11
CA LEU A 54 7.39 20.85 16.25
C LEU A 54 7.67 21.58 17.56
N ALA A 55 8.72 22.41 17.59
CA ALA A 55 9.07 23.26 18.73
C ALA A 55 7.96 24.27 19.10
N ALA A 56 7.22 24.76 18.11
CA ALA A 56 6.12 25.73 18.28
C ALA A 56 4.74 25.07 18.48
N LEU A 57 4.66 23.75 18.37
CA LEU A 57 3.49 22.97 18.76
C LEU A 57 3.68 22.57 20.22
N ASP A 58 3.31 23.47 21.13
CA ASP A 58 3.37 23.25 22.58
C ASP A 58 2.79 21.88 22.98
N ASP A 59 3.35 21.23 24.02
CA ASP A 59 2.89 19.90 24.49
C ASP A 59 1.38 19.86 24.80
N GLU A 60 0.79 20.98 25.22
CA GLU A 60 -0.66 21.10 25.48
C GLU A 60 -1.52 21.02 24.20
N ALA A 61 -0.97 21.34 23.03
CA ALA A 61 -1.69 21.27 21.76
C ALA A 61 -1.72 19.87 21.13
N MET A 62 -0.93 18.94 21.68
CA MET A 62 -0.88 17.54 21.26
C MET A 62 -1.39 16.68 22.40
N PRO A 63 -2.71 16.65 22.68
CA PRO A 63 -3.25 15.77 23.70
C PRO A 63 -2.77 14.34 23.41
N ASP A 64 -2.37 13.62 24.47
CA ASP A 64 -2.04 12.20 24.41
C ASP A 64 -3.25 11.45 23.85
N LEU A 65 -3.28 11.30 22.53
CA LEU A 65 -4.20 10.43 21.80
C LEU A 65 -3.71 8.99 21.94
N CYS A 66 -3.38 8.59 23.16
CA CYS A 66 -3.18 7.20 23.51
C CYS A 66 -4.56 6.61 23.79
N SER A 67 -4.91 5.57 23.03
CA SER A 67 -6.11 4.73 23.15
C SER A 67 -7.45 5.37 22.79
N HIS A 68 -7.81 5.38 21.50
CA HIS A 68 -8.99 4.63 21.00
C HIS A 68 -9.36 4.97 19.55
N ARG A 69 -9.67 3.88 18.81
CA ARG A 69 -10.42 3.79 17.55
C ARG A 69 -9.75 4.32 16.28
N TYR A 70 -9.14 3.37 15.58
CA TYR A 70 -9.13 3.33 14.12
C TYR A 70 -10.58 3.32 13.62
N ALA A 71 -11.01 4.44 13.06
CA ALA A 71 -12.07 4.50 12.08
C ALA A 71 -11.59 5.48 11.02
N GLU A 72 -11.44 4.98 9.79
CA GLU A 72 -11.44 5.70 8.52
C GLU A 72 -10.73 7.06 8.47
N ASP A 73 -9.59 7.12 7.76
CA ASP A 73 -9.23 8.35 7.05
C ASP A 73 -8.42 8.01 5.79
N SER A 74 -9.14 7.91 4.67
CA SER A 74 -8.62 8.45 3.42
C SER A 74 -8.33 9.93 3.66
N VAL A 75 -7.06 10.33 3.56
CA VAL A 75 -6.66 11.74 3.66
C VAL A 75 -7.57 12.55 2.74
N PRO A 76 -8.35 13.54 3.25
CA PRO A 76 -9.05 14.45 2.37
C PRO A 76 -7.99 15.23 1.58
N MET A 77 -7.91 14.97 0.27
CA MET A 77 -7.05 15.67 -0.71
C MET A 77 -7.44 17.15 -0.83
N LEU A 78 -7.26 17.92 0.23
CA LEU A 78 -7.64 19.33 0.31
C LEU A 78 -6.42 20.16 0.65
N GLN A 79 -5.48 20.20 -0.30
CA GLN A 79 -4.53 21.32 -0.49
C GLN A 79 -3.73 21.29 -1.80
N MET A 80 -4.09 20.44 -2.77
CA MET A 80 -3.69 20.72 -4.16
C MET A 80 -4.68 21.72 -4.75
N PRO A 81 -4.21 22.76 -5.48
CA PRO A 81 -5.09 23.57 -6.30
C PRO A 81 -5.97 22.66 -7.17
N THR A 82 -7.28 22.92 -7.22
CA THR A 82 -8.24 22.07 -7.95
C THR A 82 -7.85 21.84 -9.41
N HIS A 83 -7.12 22.76 -10.04
CA HIS A 83 -6.58 22.57 -11.39
C HIS A 83 -5.45 21.52 -11.43
N LEU A 84 -4.49 21.55 -10.50
CA LEU A 84 -3.44 20.53 -10.38
C LEU A 84 -4.04 19.17 -9.99
N LEU A 85 -5.10 19.15 -9.17
CA LEU A 85 -5.84 17.92 -8.88
C LEU A 85 -6.52 17.34 -10.11
N LEU A 86 -7.15 18.19 -10.92
CA LEU A 86 -7.81 17.76 -12.15
C LEU A 86 -6.79 17.31 -13.21
N GLU A 87 -5.64 17.97 -13.31
CA GLU A 87 -4.55 17.59 -14.21
C GLU A 87 -3.90 16.27 -13.79
N CYS A 88 -3.58 16.09 -12.50
CA CYS A 88 -3.09 14.81 -11.98
C CYS A 88 -4.14 13.70 -12.12
N GLN A 89 -5.41 14.00 -11.87
CA GLN A 89 -6.50 13.03 -12.05
C GLN A 89 -6.67 12.66 -13.53
N ARG A 90 -6.55 13.62 -14.46
CA ARG A 90 -6.58 13.36 -15.92
C ARG A 90 -5.36 12.57 -16.38
N ALA A 91 -4.17 12.92 -15.90
CA ALA A 91 -2.93 12.22 -16.23
C ALA A 91 -2.96 10.76 -15.77
N ASN A 92 -3.48 10.51 -14.56
CA ASN A 92 -3.58 9.17 -13.99
C ASN A 92 -4.92 8.47 -14.27
N TRP A 93 -5.82 9.09 -15.06
CA TRP A 93 -7.18 8.59 -15.25
C TRP A 93 -7.19 7.19 -15.88
N LYS A 94 -6.30 6.91 -16.84
CA LYS A 94 -6.24 5.61 -17.51
C LYS A 94 -6.01 4.48 -16.49
N ALA A 95 -4.95 4.59 -15.70
CA ALA A 95 -4.61 3.62 -14.66
C ALA A 95 -5.67 3.55 -13.55
N HIS A 96 -6.17 4.71 -13.09
CA HIS A 96 -7.17 4.76 -12.03
C HIS A 96 -8.55 4.22 -12.46
N LYS A 97 -8.92 4.38 -13.74
CA LYS A 97 -10.25 4.02 -14.25
C LYS A 97 -10.53 2.54 -14.06
N GLU A 98 -9.57 1.67 -14.32
CA GLU A 98 -9.74 0.22 -14.18
C GLU A 98 -9.92 -0.17 -12.71
N GLN A 99 -9.05 0.32 -11.82
CA GLN A 99 -9.18 0.12 -10.38
C GLN A 99 -10.53 0.66 -9.84
N CYS A 100 -10.93 1.86 -10.26
CA CYS A 100 -12.20 2.47 -9.86
C CYS A 100 -13.40 1.65 -10.36
N THR A 101 -13.31 1.10 -11.58
CA THR A 101 -14.32 0.20 -12.15
C THR A 101 -14.40 -1.10 -11.37
N ASP A 102 -13.27 -1.73 -11.02
CA ASP A 102 -13.24 -2.94 -10.19
C ASP A 102 -13.86 -2.71 -8.81
N ILE A 103 -13.49 -1.62 -8.13
CA ILE A 103 -14.05 -1.24 -6.83
C ILE A 103 -15.56 -1.00 -6.94
N ALA A 104 -16.01 -0.29 -7.97
CA ALA A 104 -17.43 -0.02 -8.21
C ALA A 104 -18.22 -1.32 -8.45
N ASN A 105 -17.70 -2.21 -9.29
CA ASN A 105 -18.30 -3.51 -9.58
C ASN A 105 -18.37 -4.39 -8.32
N SER A 106 -17.29 -4.42 -7.54
CA SER A 106 -17.22 -5.17 -6.29
C SER A 106 -18.22 -4.64 -5.26
N ARG A 107 -18.36 -3.31 -5.13
CA ARG A 107 -19.39 -2.69 -4.27
C ARG A 107 -20.81 -3.00 -4.75
N ALA A 108 -21.07 -2.94 -6.06
CA ALA A 108 -22.36 -3.30 -6.61
C ALA A 108 -22.71 -4.77 -6.33
N ARG A 109 -21.73 -5.67 -6.40
CA ARG A 109 -21.89 -7.08 -6.03
C ARG A 109 -22.19 -7.26 -4.55
N VAL A 110 -21.50 -6.54 -3.66
CA VAL A 110 -21.80 -6.53 -2.22
C VAL A 110 -23.24 -6.09 -1.96
N GLU A 111 -23.69 -5.00 -2.57
CA GLU A 111 -25.06 -4.50 -2.39
C GLU A 111 -26.10 -5.50 -2.91
N LYS A 112 -25.84 -6.15 -4.05
CA LYS A 112 -26.68 -7.22 -4.56
C LYS A 112 -26.78 -8.39 -3.55
N LEU A 113 -25.65 -8.85 -3.02
CA LEU A 113 -25.63 -9.93 -2.02
C LEU A 113 -26.37 -9.54 -0.73
N LYS A 114 -26.29 -8.27 -0.32
CA LYS A 114 -27.05 -7.74 0.83
C LYS A 114 -28.56 -7.77 0.57
N GLN A 115 -29.00 -7.34 -0.62
CA GLN A 115 -30.41 -7.36 -1.02
C GLN A 115 -30.98 -8.78 -1.05
N GLU A 116 -30.15 -9.77 -1.42
CA GLU A 116 -30.49 -11.19 -1.41
C GLU A 116 -30.46 -11.81 0.01
N GLY A 117 -30.00 -11.08 1.03
CA GLY A 117 -29.83 -11.58 2.39
C GLY A 117 -28.72 -12.63 2.52
N SER A 118 -27.76 -12.64 1.58
CA SER A 118 -26.72 -13.66 1.52
C SER A 118 -25.66 -13.45 2.60
N PRO A 119 -25.27 -14.49 3.38
CA PRO A 119 -24.16 -14.40 4.32
C PRO A 119 -22.81 -14.12 3.63
N ALA A 120 -22.72 -14.35 2.31
CA ALA A 120 -21.54 -14.01 1.52
C ALA A 120 -21.34 -12.49 1.38
N ALA A 121 -22.37 -11.67 1.62
CA ALA A 121 -22.27 -10.22 1.51
C ALA A 121 -21.20 -9.63 2.43
N GLN A 122 -21.13 -10.10 3.69
CA GLN A 122 -20.12 -9.63 4.65
C GLN A 122 -18.72 -10.04 4.23
N LYS A 123 -18.55 -11.31 3.80
CA LYS A 123 -17.27 -11.81 3.30
C LYS A 123 -16.78 -11.00 2.11
N GLU A 124 -17.66 -10.70 1.16
CA GLU A 124 -17.31 -9.90 -0.03
C GLU A 124 -16.98 -8.44 0.37
N ALA A 125 -17.74 -7.84 1.29
CA ALA A 125 -17.48 -6.50 1.78
C ALA A 125 -16.11 -6.40 2.47
N ASP A 126 -15.84 -7.33 3.39
CA ASP A 126 -14.56 -7.45 4.07
C ASP A 126 -13.44 -7.71 3.08
N TRP A 127 -13.68 -8.53 2.05
CA TRP A 127 -12.69 -8.83 1.01
C TRP A 127 -12.25 -7.56 0.28
N VAL A 128 -13.21 -6.77 -0.17
CA VAL A 128 -12.98 -5.49 -0.86
C VAL A 128 -12.22 -4.52 0.03
N GLU A 129 -12.56 -4.44 1.32
CA GLU A 129 -11.90 -3.51 2.22
C GLU A 129 -10.49 -4.00 2.59
N TRP A 130 -10.32 -5.30 2.87
CA TRP A 130 -9.03 -5.91 3.23
C TRP A 130 -7.98 -5.77 2.13
N ARG A 131 -8.32 -6.10 0.88
CA ARG A 131 -7.37 -6.00 -0.25
C ARG A 131 -6.89 -4.56 -0.50
N ASN A 132 -7.74 -3.58 -0.22
CA ASN A 132 -7.42 -2.17 -0.40
C ASN A 132 -6.76 -1.53 0.85
N LEU A 133 -6.68 -2.26 1.96
CA LEU A 133 -6.09 -1.76 3.19
C LEU A 133 -4.56 -1.85 3.15
N SER A 134 -3.90 -0.75 3.50
CA SER A 134 -2.44 -0.72 3.66
C SER A 134 -2.04 -1.35 4.99
N HIS A 135 -1.65 -2.62 4.95
CA HIS A 135 -1.10 -3.34 6.09
C HIS A 135 0.09 -4.20 5.68
N TYR A 136 0.89 -4.66 6.66
CA TYR A 136 2.13 -5.38 6.42
C TYR A 136 2.00 -6.47 5.35
N ALA A 137 0.98 -7.33 5.44
CA ALA A 137 0.80 -8.40 4.46
C ALA A 137 0.54 -7.98 3.01
N ASN A 138 -0.03 -6.79 2.80
CA ASN A 138 -0.32 -6.23 1.48
C ASN A 138 0.77 -5.27 1.01
N THR A 139 1.71 -4.89 1.88
CA THR A 139 2.81 -3.99 1.52
C THR A 139 4.17 -4.68 1.70
N TYR A 140 4.74 -4.60 2.90
CA TYR A 140 6.09 -5.08 3.21
C TYR A 140 6.24 -6.59 3.03
N GLY A 141 5.22 -7.37 3.37
CA GLY A 141 5.21 -8.81 3.17
C GLY A 141 5.46 -9.22 1.72
N LEU A 142 4.87 -8.50 0.75
CA LEU A 142 5.08 -8.75 -0.68
C LEU A 142 6.51 -8.38 -1.12
N GLN A 143 7.06 -7.28 -0.59
CA GLN A 143 8.44 -6.85 -0.87
C GLN A 143 9.45 -7.89 -0.39
N HIS A 144 9.24 -8.43 0.81
CA HIS A 144 10.08 -9.47 1.38
C HIS A 144 9.90 -10.79 0.64
N ALA A 145 8.66 -11.19 0.31
CA ALA A 145 8.41 -12.40 -0.47
C ALA A 145 9.18 -12.36 -1.81
N LEU A 146 9.01 -11.29 -2.59
CA LEU A 146 9.69 -11.15 -3.88
C LEU A 146 11.21 -10.95 -3.73
N GLY A 147 11.69 -10.50 -2.57
CA GLY A 147 13.11 -10.23 -2.37
C GLY A 147 13.63 -9.09 -3.25
N VAL A 148 12.78 -8.11 -3.58
CA VAL A 148 13.11 -6.97 -4.47
C VAL A 148 14.23 -6.08 -3.93
N HIS A 149 14.49 -6.15 -2.63
CA HIS A 149 15.65 -5.50 -1.99
C HIS A 149 16.99 -6.07 -2.47
N ARG A 150 17.00 -7.34 -2.93
CA ARG A 150 18.20 -8.04 -3.41
C ARG A 150 18.27 -8.02 -4.92
N ASP A 151 17.14 -8.27 -5.57
CA ASP A 151 16.99 -8.25 -7.02
C ASP A 151 15.70 -7.51 -7.41
N PRO A 152 15.79 -6.21 -7.78
CA PRO A 152 14.63 -5.42 -8.18
C PRO A 152 13.92 -5.95 -9.43
N LEU A 153 14.61 -6.72 -10.29
CA LEU A 153 13.98 -7.30 -11.49
C LEU A 153 12.91 -8.32 -11.13
N ARG A 154 12.95 -8.88 -9.91
CA ARG A 154 11.91 -9.78 -9.40
C ARG A 154 10.52 -9.18 -9.39
N GLY A 155 10.41 -7.85 -9.29
CA GLY A 155 9.12 -7.18 -9.44
C GLY A 155 8.48 -7.36 -10.82
N HIS A 156 9.29 -7.53 -11.87
CA HIS A 156 8.84 -7.60 -13.26
C HIS A 156 8.64 -9.03 -13.76
N ASN A 157 9.43 -9.98 -13.27
CA ASN A 157 9.43 -11.36 -13.77
C ASN A 157 8.92 -12.39 -12.75
N HIS A 158 8.56 -11.99 -11.54
CA HIS A 158 7.96 -12.86 -10.54
C HIS A 158 6.60 -12.36 -10.05
N ILE A 159 5.83 -13.29 -9.48
CA ILE A 159 4.54 -13.04 -8.85
C ILE A 159 4.47 -13.74 -7.50
N VAL A 160 3.89 -13.07 -6.50
CA VAL A 160 3.54 -13.71 -5.22
C VAL A 160 2.15 -14.31 -5.35
N VAL A 161 1.99 -15.59 -5.03
CA VAL A 161 0.67 -16.23 -4.96
C VAL A 161 0.32 -16.46 -3.50
N ARG A 162 -0.88 -16.03 -3.08
CA ARG A 162 -1.35 -16.17 -1.69
C ARG A 162 -2.69 -16.91 -1.63
N GLN A 163 -2.81 -17.86 -0.71
CA GLN A 163 -4.08 -18.51 -0.36
C GLN A 163 -4.56 -18.01 1.00
N VAL A 164 -5.78 -17.50 1.05
CA VAL A 164 -6.36 -16.89 2.25
C VAL A 164 -7.55 -17.68 2.80
N LYS A 165 -7.72 -17.67 4.12
CA LYS A 165 -8.88 -18.18 4.83
C LYS A 165 -9.61 -17.02 5.53
N TYR A 166 -10.92 -16.94 5.34
CA TYR A 166 -11.75 -15.94 5.99
C TYR A 166 -12.00 -16.31 7.47
N THR A 167 -11.80 -15.32 8.35
CA THR A 167 -11.86 -15.40 9.82
C THR A 167 -12.74 -14.26 10.35
N PRO A 168 -14.06 -14.31 10.13
CA PRO A 168 -15.00 -13.21 10.45
C PRO A 168 -15.04 -12.84 11.93
N GLU A 169 -14.59 -13.72 12.82
CA GLU A 169 -14.50 -13.50 14.26
C GLU A 169 -13.45 -12.46 14.67
N GLU A 170 -12.52 -12.14 13.78
CA GLU A 170 -11.50 -11.10 14.03
C GLU A 170 -12.13 -9.70 13.94
N SER A 171 -11.97 -8.93 15.01
CA SER A 171 -12.51 -7.57 15.08
C SER A 171 -11.80 -6.61 14.13
N ASP A 172 -10.49 -6.78 14.00
CA ASP A 172 -9.61 -6.00 13.14
C ASP A 172 -9.62 -6.58 11.72
N LEU A 173 -10.04 -5.76 10.76
CA LEU A 173 -10.16 -6.14 9.36
C LEU A 173 -8.86 -6.75 8.82
N ARG A 174 -7.69 -6.24 9.23
CA ARG A 174 -6.37 -6.73 8.79
C ARG A 174 -6.18 -8.23 8.98
N TYR A 175 -6.89 -8.82 9.94
CA TYR A 175 -6.78 -10.23 10.31
C TYR A 175 -8.03 -11.05 9.97
N ARG A 176 -9.03 -10.47 9.27
CA ARG A 176 -10.20 -11.22 8.79
C ARG A 176 -9.89 -12.13 7.60
N PHE A 177 -8.73 -11.96 6.96
CA PHE A 177 -8.21 -12.89 5.98
C PHE A 177 -6.82 -13.33 6.40
N MET A 178 -6.74 -14.57 6.89
CA MET A 178 -5.50 -15.20 7.29
C MET A 178 -4.83 -15.83 6.07
N ILE A 179 -3.57 -15.50 5.82
CA ILE A 179 -2.80 -16.12 4.74
C ILE A 179 -2.36 -17.49 5.24
N THR A 180 -2.87 -18.54 4.58
CA THR A 180 -2.60 -19.94 4.92
C THR A 180 -1.40 -20.49 4.15
N HIS A 181 -1.25 -20.07 2.89
CA HIS A 181 -0.13 -20.46 2.04
C HIS A 181 0.34 -19.26 1.24
N ALA A 182 1.64 -19.22 0.96
CA ALA A 182 2.25 -18.25 0.08
C ALA A 182 3.42 -18.87 -0.70
N GLY A 183 3.67 -18.41 -1.92
CA GLY A 183 4.82 -18.81 -2.72
C GLY A 183 5.17 -17.74 -3.75
N VAL A 184 6.36 -17.82 -4.32
CA VAL A 184 6.86 -16.89 -5.34
C VAL A 184 7.19 -17.66 -6.59
N PHE A 185 6.65 -17.23 -7.74
CA PHE A 185 6.78 -17.96 -8.99
C PHE A 185 7.33 -17.05 -10.09
N LYS A 186 8.15 -17.58 -10.99
CA LYS A 186 8.50 -16.89 -12.24
C LYS A 186 7.26 -16.83 -13.12
N LEU A 187 6.95 -15.65 -13.64
CA LEU A 187 5.78 -15.43 -14.48
C LEU A 187 5.76 -16.36 -15.71
N ASP A 188 6.90 -16.53 -16.37
CA ASP A 188 7.04 -17.38 -17.55
C ASP A 188 6.73 -18.86 -17.28
N ASP A 189 6.85 -19.30 -16.03
CA ASP A 189 6.58 -20.68 -15.64
C ASP A 189 5.11 -20.90 -15.21
N CYS A 190 4.33 -19.84 -14.96
CA CYS A 190 3.03 -19.94 -14.30
C CYS A 190 1.83 -19.32 -15.03
N TRP A 191 1.96 -18.85 -16.27
CA TRP A 191 0.84 -18.23 -17.02
C TRP A 191 -0.42 -19.11 -17.09
N ASP A 192 -0.26 -20.41 -17.37
CA ASP A 192 -1.39 -21.36 -17.42
C ASP A 192 -2.14 -21.49 -16.08
N ALA A 193 -1.46 -21.22 -14.97
CA ALA A 193 -2.05 -21.24 -13.64
C ALA A 193 -2.74 -19.91 -13.32
N VAL A 194 -2.15 -18.79 -13.75
CA VAL A 194 -2.75 -17.45 -13.64
C VAL A 194 -4.09 -17.41 -14.40
N ASP A 195 -4.12 -17.83 -15.67
CA ASP A 195 -5.33 -17.79 -16.51
C ASP A 195 -6.46 -18.65 -15.95
N GLU A 196 -6.14 -19.87 -15.50
CA GLU A 196 -7.12 -20.81 -14.91
C GLU A 196 -7.80 -20.20 -13.69
N VAL A 197 -6.98 -19.57 -12.86
CA VAL A 197 -7.41 -19.02 -11.59
C VAL A 197 -8.21 -17.72 -11.77
N MET A 198 -7.83 -16.89 -12.73
CA MET A 198 -8.59 -15.70 -13.10
C MET A 198 -9.88 -16.04 -13.88
N SER A 199 -10.12 -17.33 -14.17
CA SER A 199 -11.22 -17.79 -15.02
C SER A 199 -11.25 -17.09 -16.40
N GLY A 200 -10.07 -16.70 -16.89
CA GLY A 200 -9.88 -15.98 -18.14
C GLY A 200 -9.68 -16.90 -19.34
N ARG A 201 -9.56 -16.31 -20.52
CA ARG A 201 -9.13 -17.03 -21.72
C ARG A 201 -7.61 -17.28 -21.64
N ALA A 202 -7.15 -18.37 -22.25
CA ALA A 202 -5.71 -18.63 -22.34
C ALA A 202 -4.97 -17.44 -22.97
N GLY A 203 -3.96 -16.93 -22.27
CA GLY A 203 -3.16 -15.76 -22.63
C GLY A 203 -3.66 -14.43 -22.05
N GLU A 204 -4.87 -14.36 -21.51
CA GLU A 204 -5.48 -13.10 -21.04
C GLU A 204 -4.75 -12.52 -19.81
N GLY A 205 -4.38 -13.36 -18.84
CA GLY A 205 -3.60 -12.92 -17.68
C GLY A 205 -2.22 -12.42 -18.07
N LYS A 206 -1.61 -13.03 -19.10
CA LYS A 206 -0.32 -12.59 -19.64
C LYS A 206 -0.40 -11.23 -20.32
N GLU A 207 -1.45 -11.00 -21.11
CA GLU A 207 -1.71 -9.70 -21.74
C GLU A 207 -1.96 -8.63 -20.67
N MET A 208 -2.82 -8.92 -19.69
CA MET A 208 -3.12 -8.00 -18.59
C MET A 208 -1.88 -7.61 -17.79
N VAL A 209 -1.06 -8.57 -17.36
CA VAL A 209 0.17 -8.27 -16.60
C VAL A 209 1.15 -7.46 -17.44
N ARG A 210 1.29 -7.76 -18.74
CA ARG A 210 2.14 -6.97 -19.64
C ARG A 210 1.64 -5.54 -19.79
N ASP A 211 0.34 -5.35 -19.93
CA ASP A 211 -0.25 -4.01 -20.05
C ASP A 211 -0.02 -3.19 -18.78
N ILE A 212 -0.15 -3.81 -17.60
CA ILE A 212 0.18 -3.19 -16.31
C ILE A 212 1.66 -2.78 -16.27
N LEU A 213 2.58 -3.69 -16.61
CA LEU A 213 4.02 -3.42 -16.61
C LEU A 213 4.38 -2.31 -17.60
N ASN A 214 3.82 -2.34 -18.81
CA ASN A 214 4.02 -1.30 -19.82
C ASN A 214 3.51 0.07 -19.34
N ASP A 215 2.37 0.11 -18.65
CA ASP A 215 1.82 1.35 -18.10
C ASP A 215 2.73 1.90 -16.97
N ILE A 216 3.31 1.04 -16.13
CA ILE A 216 4.30 1.42 -15.11
C ILE A 216 5.58 1.96 -15.75
N ASP A 217 6.12 1.26 -16.75
CA ASP A 217 7.33 1.66 -17.47
C ASP A 217 7.14 3.00 -18.19
N SER A 218 5.98 3.20 -18.82
CA SER A 218 5.66 4.44 -19.53
C SER A 218 5.46 5.64 -18.60
N THR A 219 4.92 5.41 -17.40
CA THR A 219 4.74 6.47 -16.38
C THR A 219 6.08 6.93 -15.80
N SER A 220 7.03 5.99 -15.68
CA SER A 220 8.36 6.22 -15.09
C SER A 220 9.24 7.14 -15.95
N GLY A 221 8.97 7.28 -17.25
CA GLY A 221 9.77 8.11 -18.17
C GLY A 221 9.72 9.64 -17.92
N SER A 222 8.85 10.13 -17.03
CA SER A 222 8.64 11.57 -16.81
C SER A 222 9.07 12.06 -15.42
N SER A 223 9.32 11.17 -14.47
CA SER A 223 9.76 11.50 -13.12
C SER A 223 10.90 10.58 -12.72
N GLU A 224 11.97 11.13 -12.12
CA GLU A 224 13.16 10.45 -11.57
C GLU A 224 12.88 9.36 -10.51
N ARG A 225 11.61 8.95 -10.33
CA ARG A 225 11.24 7.91 -9.40
C ARG A 225 11.34 6.57 -10.10
N ASP A 226 12.38 5.83 -9.75
CA ASP A 226 12.40 4.38 -9.96
C ASP A 226 11.12 3.80 -9.31
N ILE A 227 10.33 2.98 -10.02
CA ILE A 227 9.16 2.25 -9.50
C ILE A 227 9.43 0.74 -9.64
N VAL A 228 9.28 -0.07 -8.57
CA VAL A 228 9.35 -1.54 -8.66
C VAL A 228 7.90 -2.05 -8.67
N PRO A 229 7.43 -2.68 -9.75
CA PRO A 229 6.13 -3.36 -9.74
C PRO A 229 6.18 -4.49 -8.72
N LEU A 230 5.13 -4.63 -7.91
CA LEU A 230 4.89 -5.86 -7.18
C LEU A 230 3.65 -6.51 -7.77
N LEU A 231 3.84 -7.65 -8.38
CA LEU A 231 2.75 -8.47 -8.87
C LEU A 231 2.41 -9.48 -7.78
N ASP A 232 1.16 -9.45 -7.34
CA ASP A 232 0.62 -10.49 -6.48
C ASP A 232 -0.67 -11.04 -7.09
N LEU A 233 -0.71 -12.36 -7.25
CA LEU A 233 -1.95 -13.08 -7.47
C LEU A 233 -2.42 -13.57 -6.11
N THR A 234 -2.97 -12.62 -5.39
CA THR A 234 -3.97 -12.92 -4.38
C THR A 234 -5.28 -12.90 -5.13
N PHE A 235 -6.27 -13.64 -4.65
CA PHE A 235 -7.59 -13.48 -5.21
C PHE A 235 -8.23 -12.19 -4.71
N GLY A 236 -7.60 -11.03 -5.05
CA GLY A 236 -7.81 -9.57 -4.84
C GLY A 236 -6.47 -8.76 -4.67
N ASP A 237 -6.26 -7.68 -5.45
CA ASP A 237 -4.98 -6.94 -5.81
C ASP A 237 -4.24 -6.01 -4.80
N VAL A 238 -2.91 -5.73 -5.00
CA VAL A 238 -2.10 -4.63 -4.39
C VAL A 238 -0.90 -4.08 -5.26
N ALA A 239 -0.34 -2.89 -4.95
CA ALA A 239 0.92 -2.28 -5.50
C ALA A 239 1.65 -1.33 -4.48
N ILE A 240 2.93 -0.94 -4.69
CA ILE A 240 3.76 -0.07 -3.79
C ILE A 240 4.80 0.86 -4.51
N THR A 241 5.63 1.63 -3.77
CA THR A 241 6.69 2.54 -4.29
C THR A 241 8.12 2.18 -3.81
N PHE A 242 9.18 2.61 -4.55
CA PHE A 242 10.60 2.34 -4.19
C PHE A 242 11.07 2.99 -2.88
N ASP A 243 10.51 4.14 -2.51
CA ASP A 243 10.94 4.85 -1.31
C ASP A 243 10.68 4.00 -0.05
N SER A 244 9.62 3.18 -0.06
CA SER A 244 9.37 2.18 0.96
C SER A 244 10.46 1.10 1.03
N LEU A 245 11.08 0.70 -0.09
CA LEU A 245 12.12 -0.35 -0.10
C LEU A 245 13.41 0.09 0.59
N ARG A 246 13.74 1.39 0.58
CA ARG A 246 14.98 1.91 1.18
C ARG A 246 14.95 1.91 2.71
N HIS A 247 13.76 2.01 3.29
CA HIS A 247 13.57 2.15 4.74
C HIS A 247 13.30 0.81 5.43
N HIS A 248 13.08 -0.27 4.67
CA HIS A 248 12.76 -1.58 5.22
C HIS A 248 13.77 -2.62 4.72
N PRO A 249 14.73 -3.07 5.55
CA PRO A 249 15.66 -4.12 5.14
C PRO A 249 14.90 -5.43 4.88
N TYR A 250 15.45 -6.26 4.00
CA TYR A 250 14.89 -7.58 3.72
C TYR A 250 14.74 -8.42 5.01
N ASP A 251 13.51 -8.86 5.28
CA ASP A 251 13.21 -9.79 6.37
C ASP A 251 13.13 -11.24 5.83
N PRO A 252 14.12 -12.11 6.11
CA PRO A 252 14.05 -13.52 5.71
C PRO A 252 12.95 -14.29 6.43
N ASP A 253 12.42 -13.74 7.53
CA ASP A 253 11.42 -14.34 8.39
C ASP A 253 10.02 -13.72 8.19
N TRP A 254 9.80 -12.97 7.10
CA TRP A 254 8.57 -12.22 6.82
C TRP A 254 7.28 -13.04 6.98
N ARG A 255 7.33 -14.35 6.70
CA ARG A 255 6.21 -15.29 6.89
C ARG A 255 5.71 -15.31 8.35
N LYS A 256 6.57 -15.08 9.35
CA LYS A 256 6.19 -15.01 10.78
C LYS A 256 5.43 -13.72 11.13
N SER A 257 5.57 -12.68 10.31
CA SER A 257 5.02 -11.34 10.55
C SER A 257 3.78 -11.06 9.70
N ILE A 258 3.47 -11.92 8.73
CA ILE A 258 2.39 -11.65 7.76
C ILE A 258 0.99 -11.84 8.33
N ASN A 259 0.83 -12.74 9.30
CA ASN A 259 -0.41 -12.95 10.04
C ASN A 259 -0.33 -12.30 11.43
N LYS A 260 -1.46 -12.24 12.14
CA LYS A 260 -1.54 -11.80 13.54
C LYS A 260 -0.57 -12.60 14.43
N LYS A 261 0.06 -11.94 15.40
CA LYS A 261 0.94 -12.61 16.38
C LYS A 261 0.23 -13.77 17.06
N GLY A 262 0.88 -14.93 17.10
CA GLY A 262 0.34 -16.17 17.69
C GLY A 262 -0.38 -17.08 16.68
N VAL A 263 -0.60 -16.60 15.45
CA VAL A 263 -1.03 -17.43 14.33
C VAL A 263 0.20 -18.05 13.65
N PRO A 264 0.16 -19.33 13.24
CA PRO A 264 1.24 -19.94 12.48
C PRO A 264 1.59 -19.15 11.20
N PRO A 265 2.87 -19.13 10.79
CA PRO A 265 3.25 -18.59 9.48
C PRO A 265 2.59 -19.39 8.36
N PRO A 266 2.35 -18.78 7.17
CA PRO A 266 1.81 -19.51 6.04
C PRO A 266 2.78 -20.56 5.52
N ASP A 267 2.23 -21.70 5.14
CA ASP A 267 2.96 -22.77 4.47
C ASP A 267 3.43 -22.34 3.07
N ALA A 268 4.46 -23.00 2.55
CA ALA A 268 4.93 -22.74 1.20
C ALA A 268 3.98 -23.37 0.16
N ILE A 269 3.63 -22.63 -0.89
CA ILE A 269 3.00 -23.20 -2.08
C ILE A 269 4.12 -23.83 -2.92
N LEU A 270 4.39 -25.12 -2.72
CA LEU A 270 5.53 -25.78 -3.39
C LEU A 270 5.39 -25.82 -4.91
N LYS A 271 4.15 -25.88 -5.41
CA LYS A 271 3.82 -25.89 -6.83
C LYS A 271 2.57 -25.09 -7.13
N PHE A 272 2.63 -24.30 -8.20
CA PHE A 272 1.47 -23.63 -8.80
C PHE A 272 1.32 -24.16 -10.23
N LYS A 273 0.51 -25.23 -10.38
CA LYS A 273 0.60 -26.21 -11.48
C LYS A 273 2.02 -26.78 -11.64
N ASN A 274 2.71 -26.35 -12.70
CA ASN A 274 4.00 -26.83 -13.14
C ASN A 274 5.11 -25.88 -12.68
N ALA A 275 4.75 -24.66 -12.26
CA ALA A 275 5.68 -23.71 -11.68
C ALA A 275 6.10 -24.17 -10.29
N VAL A 276 7.39 -24.02 -9.99
CA VAL A 276 7.98 -24.35 -8.69
C VAL A 276 8.21 -23.05 -7.92
N ASP A 277 8.05 -23.09 -6.61
CA ASP A 277 8.40 -21.96 -5.76
C ASP A 277 9.89 -21.60 -5.89
N VAL A 278 10.14 -20.32 -6.10
CA VAL A 278 11.48 -19.74 -6.29
C VAL A 278 11.77 -18.63 -5.29
N GLU A 279 11.04 -18.52 -4.17
CA GLU A 279 11.23 -17.48 -3.14
C GLU A 279 12.72 -17.23 -2.82
N HIS A 280 13.48 -18.30 -2.61
CA HIS A 280 14.89 -18.24 -2.21
C HIS A 280 15.91 -18.44 -3.35
N LYS A 281 15.46 -18.46 -4.61
CA LYS A 281 16.34 -18.58 -5.79
C LYS A 281 16.48 -17.21 -6.45
N PHE A 282 17.70 -16.67 -6.38
CA PHE A 282 18.08 -15.41 -7.00
C PHE A 282 19.05 -15.74 -8.15
N ASP A 283 18.88 -15.09 -9.30
CA ASP A 283 19.72 -15.27 -10.49
C ASP A 283 21.01 -14.42 -10.40
#